data_AF-A0A4U2EJF6-F1
#
_entry.id   AF-A0A4U2EJF6-F1
#
_cell.length_a   1.000
_cell.length_b   1.000
_cell.length_c   1.000
_cell.angle_alpha   90.00
_cell.angle_beta   90.00
_cell.angle_gamma   90.00
#
_symmetry.space_group_name_H-M   'P 1'
#
loop_
_entity.id
_entity.type
_entity.pdbx_description
1 polymer ?
#
loop_
_entity_poly.entity_id
_entity_poly.type
_entity_poly.pdbx_seq_one_letter_code
_entity_poly.pdbx_strand_id
1 'polypeptide(L)'
;VFDEIHHCSGSELENANVWGQQVLTKVQGLATYTLAMSGTPWRSDSLPIVMSEYSDPEGQILVDYQYTLQQAIVDKVCRSPKLVLVDNEHLSVTSDEKVESFSSILEMLKQTKTSYQSVIHNQDAMEYLLGLGCKKLAEIRTQSPNGGGLVVASSVKHAQTIQKILSQKYSQSASIVTYRHEDPLAEIERYRQSGAQWIVSVGMISEGTDIPRLQVCCHMSSVKTELYFRQVLGRILRVNSGINQQAWLYTFAEQNLIEFSERIEQDIPDSCMFAKIEKLIEFESESQRTCLTGHGLLEERAEVNSKLVWSSAISTELNSAGSLSALGDLQLGAFKQRVISAFLATS
;
A
#
# COMPACT_ATOMS: atom_id res chain seq x y z
N VAL A 1 -27.64 -2.90 -3.28
CA VAL A 1 -26.53 -1.98 -3.61
C VAL A 1 -25.37 -2.33 -2.70
N PHE A 2 -24.19 -2.54 -3.26
CA PHE A 2 -22.96 -2.86 -2.54
C PHE A 2 -21.92 -1.79 -2.83
N ASP A 3 -21.35 -1.23 -1.77
CA ASP A 3 -20.21 -0.34 -1.84
C ASP A 3 -18.94 -1.12 -1.48
N GLU A 4 -17.81 -0.71 -2.06
CA GLU A 4 -16.51 -1.37 -1.92
C GLU A 4 -16.57 -2.91 -2.13
N ILE A 5 -17.30 -3.34 -3.17
CA ILE A 5 -17.56 -4.77 -3.46
C ILE A 5 -16.27 -5.59 -3.58
N HIS A 6 -15.14 -4.96 -3.92
CA HIS A 6 -13.84 -5.59 -4.04
C HIS A 6 -13.35 -6.31 -2.76
N HIS A 7 -13.92 -5.98 -1.59
CA HIS A 7 -13.68 -6.72 -0.35
C HIS A 7 -14.33 -8.10 -0.32
N CYS A 8 -15.40 -8.33 -1.08
CA CYS A 8 -16.12 -9.59 -1.19
C CYS A 8 -15.48 -10.46 -2.27
N SER A 9 -14.71 -11.47 -1.88
CA SER A 9 -14.09 -12.41 -2.82
C SER A 9 -14.85 -13.72 -2.90
N GLY A 10 -14.83 -14.35 -4.08
CA GLY A 10 -15.34 -15.69 -4.32
C GLY A 10 -16.09 -15.80 -5.64
N SER A 11 -15.98 -16.97 -6.26
CA SER A 11 -16.87 -17.43 -7.32
C SER A 11 -17.80 -18.54 -6.82
N GLU A 12 -17.34 -19.27 -5.80
CA GLU A 12 -18.02 -20.41 -5.18
C GLU A 12 -17.87 -20.32 -3.64
N LEU A 13 -18.67 -21.09 -2.91
CA LEU A 13 -18.65 -21.07 -1.45
C LEU A 13 -17.29 -21.45 -0.85
N GLU A 14 -16.55 -22.34 -1.51
CA GLU A 14 -15.28 -22.89 -1.04
C GLU A 14 -14.12 -21.89 -1.16
N ASN A 15 -14.14 -21.01 -2.17
CA ASN A 15 -13.12 -20.00 -2.41
C ASN A 15 -13.54 -18.59 -1.97
N ALA A 16 -14.74 -18.44 -1.43
CA ALA A 16 -15.27 -17.18 -0.97
C ALA A 16 -14.83 -16.84 0.45
N ASN A 17 -14.53 -15.56 0.70
CA ASN A 17 -14.37 -15.08 2.07
C ASN A 17 -15.73 -14.95 2.77
N VAL A 18 -15.71 -14.68 4.08
CA VAL A 18 -16.95 -14.61 4.89
C VAL A 18 -17.99 -13.65 4.29
N TRP A 19 -17.56 -12.49 3.78
CA TRP A 19 -18.46 -11.53 3.14
C TRP A 19 -18.96 -12.02 1.79
N GLY A 20 -18.07 -12.56 0.95
CA GLY A 20 -18.43 -13.10 -0.35
C GLY A 20 -19.42 -14.25 -0.27
N GLN A 21 -19.27 -15.15 0.71
CA GLN A 21 -20.22 -16.24 0.97
C GLN A 21 -21.64 -15.72 1.24
N GLN A 22 -21.78 -14.60 1.99
CA GLN A 22 -23.09 -14.00 2.25
C GLN A 22 -23.71 -13.45 0.97
N VAL A 23 -22.91 -12.79 0.13
CA VAL A 23 -23.39 -12.25 -1.15
C VAL A 23 -23.83 -13.37 -2.10
N LEU A 24 -22.99 -14.41 -2.25
CA LEU A 24 -23.27 -15.58 -3.09
C LEU A 24 -24.55 -16.31 -2.67
N THR A 25 -24.78 -16.50 -1.37
CA THR A 25 -25.90 -17.32 -0.87
C THR A 25 -27.21 -16.57 -0.71
N LYS A 26 -27.15 -15.29 -0.32
CA LYS A 26 -28.34 -14.53 0.09
C LYS A 26 -28.79 -13.51 -0.93
N VAL A 27 -27.96 -13.19 -1.92
CA VAL A 27 -28.24 -12.10 -2.86
C VAL A 27 -28.11 -12.55 -4.30
N GLN A 28 -27.00 -13.20 -4.66
CA GLN A 28 -26.78 -13.65 -6.03
C GLN A 28 -27.86 -14.63 -6.48
N GLY A 29 -28.54 -14.31 -7.58
CA GLY A 29 -29.66 -15.09 -8.12
C GLY A 29 -31.01 -14.89 -7.40
N LEU A 30 -31.06 -14.17 -6.28
CA LEU A 30 -32.30 -13.88 -5.53
C LEU A 30 -32.78 -12.44 -5.74
N ALA A 31 -31.87 -11.50 -5.92
CA ALA A 31 -32.22 -10.11 -6.18
C ALA A 31 -32.56 -9.89 -7.67
N THR A 32 -33.66 -9.18 -7.95
CA THR A 32 -34.04 -8.79 -9.33
C THR A 32 -33.04 -7.81 -9.94
N TYR A 33 -32.48 -6.91 -9.12
CA TYR A 33 -31.48 -5.94 -9.54
C TYR A 33 -30.41 -5.80 -8.47
N THR A 34 -29.17 -5.66 -8.93
CA THR A 34 -28.01 -5.43 -8.11
C THR A 34 -27.19 -4.28 -8.68
N LEU A 35 -26.54 -3.52 -7.80
CA LEU A 35 -25.58 -2.47 -8.14
C LEU A 35 -24.39 -2.68 -7.23
N ALA A 36 -23.21 -2.88 -7.81
CA ALA A 36 -21.96 -3.08 -7.11
C ALA A 36 -20.98 -1.97 -7.52
N MET A 37 -20.36 -1.33 -6.53
CA MET A 37 -19.49 -0.17 -6.74
C MET A 37 -18.13 -0.43 -6.11
N SER A 38 -17.07 0.05 -6.76
CA SER A 38 -15.70 -0.04 -6.25
C SER A 38 -14.84 1.05 -6.90
N GLY A 39 -14.02 1.73 -6.10
CA GLY A 39 -12.97 2.62 -6.63
C GLY A 39 -11.73 1.87 -7.13
N THR A 40 -11.63 0.58 -6.83
CA THR A 40 -10.51 -0.30 -7.17
C THR A 40 -11.06 -1.70 -7.47
N PRO A 41 -11.65 -1.92 -8.67
CA PRO A 41 -12.33 -3.17 -9.04
C PRO A 41 -11.37 -4.34 -9.30
N TRP A 42 -10.39 -4.54 -8.42
CA TRP A 42 -9.44 -5.66 -8.48
C TRP A 42 -8.92 -6.02 -7.09
N ARG A 43 -8.26 -7.17 -6.98
CA ARG A 43 -7.70 -7.66 -5.72
C ARG A 43 -6.24 -8.07 -5.87
N SER A 44 -5.46 -7.90 -4.80
CA SER A 44 -4.05 -8.28 -4.77
C SER A 44 -3.80 -9.78 -4.58
N ASP A 45 -4.82 -10.54 -4.15
CA ASP A 45 -4.76 -12.00 -3.99
C ASP A 45 -5.26 -12.77 -5.22
N SER A 46 -5.57 -12.06 -6.31
CA SER A 46 -6.08 -12.62 -7.58
C SER A 46 -7.37 -13.44 -7.45
N LEU A 47 -8.06 -13.39 -6.30
CA LEU A 47 -9.37 -14.01 -6.16
C LEU A 47 -10.43 -13.16 -6.88
N PRO A 48 -11.46 -13.80 -7.46
CA PRO A 48 -12.51 -13.07 -8.16
C PRO A 48 -13.34 -12.27 -7.15
N ILE A 49 -13.82 -11.12 -7.58
CA ILE A 49 -14.81 -10.32 -6.86
C ILE A 49 -16.17 -10.95 -7.09
N VAL A 50 -16.94 -11.11 -6.02
CA VAL A 50 -18.28 -11.70 -6.12
C VAL A 50 -19.17 -10.86 -7.04
N MET A 51 -19.98 -11.54 -7.86
CA MET A 51 -20.87 -10.96 -8.89
C MET A 51 -20.17 -10.24 -10.06
N SER A 52 -18.84 -10.22 -10.10
CA SER A 52 -18.13 -9.67 -11.25
C SER A 52 -18.02 -10.70 -12.37
N GLU A 53 -18.14 -10.22 -13.61
CA GLU A 53 -17.84 -11.00 -14.81
C GLU A 53 -16.40 -10.71 -15.26
N TYR A 54 -15.77 -11.71 -15.86
CA TYR A 54 -14.39 -11.62 -16.33
C TYR A 54 -14.32 -12.07 -17.79
N SER A 55 -13.51 -11.37 -18.59
CA SER A 55 -13.26 -11.75 -19.98
C SER A 55 -12.52 -13.09 -20.06
N ASP A 56 -12.70 -13.78 -21.18
CA ASP A 56 -12.05 -15.05 -21.49
C ASP A 56 -11.43 -14.95 -22.88
N PRO A 57 -10.12 -15.22 -23.06
CA PRO A 57 -9.14 -15.76 -22.11
C PRO A 57 -8.37 -14.76 -21.24
N GLU A 58 -8.59 -13.45 -21.40
CA GLU A 58 -7.69 -12.45 -20.82
C GLU A 58 -7.86 -12.30 -19.29
N GLY A 59 -9.03 -12.58 -18.72
CA GLY A 59 -9.29 -12.42 -17.28
C GLY A 59 -9.47 -10.97 -16.82
N GLN A 60 -9.88 -10.08 -17.73
CA GLN A 60 -10.19 -8.67 -17.41
C GLN A 60 -11.56 -8.57 -16.76
N ILE A 61 -11.70 -7.81 -15.69
CA ILE A 61 -13.01 -7.54 -15.12
C ILE A 61 -13.87 -6.76 -16.13
N LEU A 62 -15.08 -7.24 -16.37
CA LEU A 62 -16.08 -6.56 -17.19
C LEU A 62 -16.86 -5.61 -16.28
N VAL A 63 -16.87 -4.33 -16.63
CA VAL A 63 -17.58 -3.29 -15.88
C VAL A 63 -18.70 -2.70 -16.73
N ASP A 64 -19.90 -2.59 -16.16
CA ASP A 64 -21.06 -2.00 -16.86
C ASP A 64 -20.87 -0.50 -17.14
N TYR A 65 -20.18 0.18 -16.23
CA TYR A 65 -19.88 1.61 -16.32
C TYR A 65 -18.60 1.94 -15.57
N GLN A 66 -17.78 2.82 -16.13
CA GLN A 66 -16.53 3.28 -15.53
C GLN A 66 -16.50 4.81 -15.48
N TYR A 67 -16.28 5.35 -14.28
CA TYR A 67 -15.98 6.76 -14.06
C TYR A 67 -14.51 6.90 -13.69
N THR A 68 -13.68 7.27 -14.67
CA THR A 68 -12.23 7.25 -14.55
C THR A 68 -11.70 8.38 -13.69
N LEU A 69 -10.48 8.22 -13.15
CA LEU A 69 -9.84 9.31 -12.42
C LEU A 69 -9.59 10.52 -13.34
N GLN A 70 -9.28 10.27 -14.61
CA GLN A 70 -9.14 11.32 -15.62
C GLN A 70 -10.43 12.14 -15.76
N GLN A 71 -11.57 11.46 -15.91
CA GLN A 71 -12.87 12.14 -16.02
C GLN A 71 -13.21 12.91 -14.74
N ALA A 72 -12.95 12.33 -13.56
CA ALA A 72 -13.16 12.99 -12.27
C ALA A 72 -12.33 14.27 -12.12
N ILE A 73 -11.12 14.31 -12.69
CA ILE A 73 -10.27 15.52 -12.73
C ILE A 73 -10.84 16.56 -13.70
N VAL A 74 -11.28 16.15 -14.90
CA VAL A 74 -11.91 17.04 -15.89
C VAL A 74 -13.18 17.68 -15.33
N ASP A 75 -14.00 16.89 -14.64
CA ASP A 75 -15.24 17.33 -14.00
C ASP A 75 -15.00 18.14 -12.72
N LYS A 76 -13.74 18.29 -12.30
CA LYS A 76 -13.30 19.00 -11.08
C LYS A 76 -13.87 18.42 -9.79
N VAL A 77 -14.16 17.11 -9.79
CA VAL A 77 -14.52 16.34 -8.59
C VAL A 77 -13.27 15.85 -7.85
N CYS A 78 -12.18 15.60 -8.61
CA CYS A 78 -10.88 15.22 -8.10
C CYS A 78 -9.79 16.24 -8.46
N ARG A 79 -8.78 16.33 -7.59
CA ARG A 79 -7.54 17.07 -7.84
C ARG A 79 -6.62 16.26 -8.74
N SER A 80 -5.82 16.95 -9.56
CA SER A 80 -4.72 16.32 -10.28
C SER A 80 -3.58 15.99 -9.31
N PRO A 81 -3.15 14.72 -9.21
CA PRO A 81 -2.06 14.32 -8.32
C PRO A 81 -0.68 14.64 -8.88
N LYS A 82 0.21 15.03 -7.98
CA LYS A 82 1.66 15.08 -8.20
C LYS A 82 2.35 14.11 -7.26
N LEU A 83 3.08 13.15 -7.82
CA LEU A 83 3.82 12.15 -7.06
C LEU A 83 5.30 12.52 -7.07
N VAL A 84 5.93 12.54 -5.89
CA VAL A 84 7.34 12.87 -5.71
C VAL A 84 8.03 11.63 -5.16
N LEU A 85 8.88 11.04 -6.00
CA LEU A 85 9.70 9.89 -5.69
C LEU A 85 11.05 10.39 -5.18
N VAL A 86 11.33 10.15 -3.90
CA VAL A 86 12.59 10.48 -3.25
C VAL A 86 13.55 9.31 -3.34
N ASP A 87 14.71 9.55 -3.91
CA ASP A 87 15.79 8.57 -3.98
C ASP A 87 17.05 9.13 -3.30
N ASN A 88 18.08 8.31 -3.17
CA ASN A 88 19.33 8.71 -2.55
C ASN A 88 20.53 8.19 -3.35
N GLU A 89 21.46 9.10 -3.65
CA GLU A 89 22.73 8.84 -4.30
C GLU A 89 23.83 8.74 -3.24
N HIS A 90 24.76 7.80 -3.42
CA HIS A 90 25.82 7.50 -2.44
C HIS A 90 25.30 6.90 -1.12
N LEU A 91 24.31 6.01 -1.23
CA LEU A 91 23.90 5.13 -0.14
C LEU A 91 25.05 4.21 0.24
N SER A 92 25.28 3.98 1.53
CA SER A 92 26.22 2.95 1.97
C SER A 92 25.60 1.99 2.96
N VAL A 93 25.86 0.70 2.77
CA VAL A 93 25.43 -0.38 3.66
C VAL A 93 26.68 -1.07 4.18
N THR A 94 26.78 -1.20 5.50
CA THR A 94 27.91 -1.88 6.15
C THR A 94 27.49 -3.29 6.54
N SER A 95 27.92 -4.33 5.81
CA SER A 95 27.64 -5.74 6.17
C SER A 95 28.96 -6.51 6.34
N ASP A 96 29.10 -7.24 7.44
CA ASP A 96 30.24 -8.14 7.71
C ASP A 96 31.63 -7.51 7.38
N GLU A 97 31.86 -6.29 7.90
CA GLU A 97 33.08 -5.47 7.74
C GLU A 97 33.37 -4.91 6.33
N LYS A 98 32.43 -5.04 5.38
CA LYS A 98 32.52 -4.40 4.06
C LYS A 98 31.49 -3.28 3.93
N VAL A 99 31.94 -2.14 3.43
CA VAL A 99 31.08 -1.00 3.07
C VAL A 99 30.84 -1.05 1.57
N GLU A 100 29.58 -1.26 1.19
CA GLU A 100 29.15 -1.24 -0.21
C GLU A 100 28.37 0.05 -0.48
N SER A 101 28.66 0.71 -1.62
CA SER A 101 28.01 1.96 -2.01
C SER A 101 27.06 1.74 -3.19
N PHE A 102 25.88 2.37 -3.14
CA PHE A 102 24.83 2.23 -4.16
C PHE A 102 24.39 3.58 -4.70
N SER A 103 23.91 3.59 -5.95
CA SER A 103 23.48 4.80 -6.67
C SER A 103 21.99 5.13 -6.52
N SER A 104 21.20 4.19 -5.96
CA SER A 104 19.78 4.35 -5.69
C SER A 104 19.28 3.40 -4.60
N ILE A 105 18.17 3.74 -3.97
CA ILE A 105 17.47 2.88 -2.99
C ILE A 105 17.08 1.56 -3.65
N LEU A 106 16.63 1.62 -4.91
CA LEU A 106 16.27 0.43 -5.68
C LEU A 106 17.44 -0.54 -5.85
N GLU A 107 18.61 -0.02 -6.24
CA GLU A 107 19.82 -0.83 -6.44
C GLU A 107 20.26 -1.50 -5.14
N MET A 108 20.29 -0.72 -4.05
CA MET A 108 20.62 -1.21 -2.72
C MET A 108 19.70 -2.35 -2.27
N LEU A 109 18.38 -2.22 -2.46
CA LEU A 109 17.41 -3.25 -2.08
C LEU A 109 17.54 -4.53 -2.93
N LYS A 110 18.04 -4.44 -4.17
CA LYS A 110 18.27 -5.60 -5.04
C LYS A 110 19.57 -6.32 -4.73
N GLN A 111 20.61 -5.59 -4.37
CA GLN A 111 21.97 -6.12 -4.21
C GLN A 111 22.28 -6.52 -2.76
N THR A 112 21.54 -6.00 -1.78
CA THR A 112 21.75 -6.30 -0.35
C THR A 112 20.56 -7.02 0.26
N LYS A 113 20.73 -7.56 1.48
CA LYS A 113 19.63 -8.08 2.30
C LYS A 113 18.81 -6.98 2.99
N THR A 114 19.09 -5.70 2.69
CA THR A 114 18.43 -4.58 3.33
C THR A 114 16.96 -4.54 2.94
N SER A 115 16.09 -4.38 3.94
CA SER A 115 14.65 -4.28 3.69
C SER A 115 14.25 -2.83 3.44
N TYR A 116 13.16 -2.62 2.69
CA TYR A 116 12.54 -1.30 2.57
C TYR A 116 12.11 -0.73 3.94
N GLN A 117 11.82 -1.59 4.92
CA GLN A 117 11.54 -1.15 6.28
C GLN A 117 12.72 -0.39 6.89
N SER A 118 13.95 -0.79 6.59
CA SER A 118 15.15 -0.09 7.08
C SER A 118 15.23 1.35 6.55
N VAL A 119 14.76 1.59 5.33
CA VAL A 119 14.73 2.94 4.73
C VAL A 119 13.68 3.82 5.41
N ILE A 120 12.44 3.33 5.55
CA ILE A 120 11.36 4.13 6.15
C ILE A 120 11.53 4.35 7.66
N HIS A 121 12.36 3.56 8.34
CA HIS A 121 12.70 3.77 9.77
C HIS A 121 14.03 4.50 9.96
N ASN A 122 14.79 4.80 8.89
CA ASN A 122 16.01 5.59 8.99
C ASN A 122 15.66 7.05 9.28
N GLN A 123 16.33 7.64 10.29
CA GLN A 123 16.03 8.98 10.78
C GLN A 123 16.22 10.05 9.69
N ASP A 124 17.33 10.02 8.96
CA ASP A 124 17.64 11.02 7.93
C ASP A 124 16.65 10.94 6.77
N ALA A 125 16.25 9.73 6.38
CA ALA A 125 15.21 9.51 5.37
C ALA A 125 13.86 10.09 5.81
N MET A 126 13.40 9.75 7.03
CA MET A 126 12.14 10.26 7.57
C MET A 126 12.14 11.79 7.63
N GLU A 127 13.20 12.37 8.18
CA GLU A 127 13.33 13.82 8.29
C GLU A 127 13.35 14.49 6.92
N TYR A 128 14.10 13.96 5.95
CA TYR A 128 14.12 14.52 4.60
C TYR A 128 12.73 14.50 3.95
N LEU A 129 12.04 13.35 3.96
CA LEU A 129 10.71 13.21 3.36
C LEU A 129 9.67 14.11 4.05
N LEU A 130 9.67 14.16 5.38
CA LEU A 130 8.79 15.03 6.16
C LEU A 130 9.10 16.50 5.93
N GLY A 131 10.38 16.87 5.79
CA GLY A 131 10.79 18.24 5.48
C GLY A 131 10.24 18.72 4.14
N LEU A 132 10.27 17.87 3.10
CA LEU A 132 9.64 18.18 1.81
C LEU A 132 8.13 18.37 1.96
N GLY A 133 7.46 17.45 2.67
CA GLY A 133 6.03 17.55 2.95
C GLY A 133 5.67 18.82 3.72
N CYS A 134 6.43 19.18 4.75
CA CYS A 134 6.22 20.38 5.57
C CYS A 134 6.40 21.66 4.75
N LYS A 135 7.47 21.74 3.95
CA LYS A 135 7.69 22.86 3.03
C LYS A 135 6.51 23.01 2.08
N LYS A 136 6.06 21.90 1.49
CA LYS A 136 4.95 21.94 0.54
C LYS A 136 3.62 22.33 1.17
N LEU A 137 3.36 21.80 2.36
CA LEU A 137 2.16 22.14 3.11
C LEU A 137 2.16 23.63 3.49
N ALA A 138 3.31 24.18 3.88
CA ALA A 138 3.45 25.61 4.16
C ALA A 138 3.15 26.47 2.93
N GLU A 139 3.66 26.10 1.75
CA GLU A 139 3.34 26.77 0.48
C GLU A 139 1.82 26.75 0.20
N ILE A 140 1.17 25.58 0.31
CA ILE A 140 -0.28 25.44 0.09
C ILE A 140 -1.07 26.29 1.09
N ARG A 141 -0.65 26.31 2.36
CA ARG A 141 -1.34 27.05 3.43
C ARG A 141 -1.28 28.57 3.28
N THR A 142 -0.41 29.11 2.42
CA THR A 142 -0.46 30.54 2.05
C THR A 142 -1.76 30.91 1.31
N GLN A 143 -2.33 29.97 0.55
CA GLN A 143 -3.56 30.16 -0.23
C GLN A 143 -4.76 29.40 0.38
N SER A 144 -4.50 28.38 1.18
CA SER A 144 -5.53 27.55 1.82
C SER A 144 -5.14 27.29 3.28
N PRO A 145 -5.44 28.22 4.21
CA PRO A 145 -4.94 28.18 5.59
C PRO A 145 -5.26 26.89 6.34
N ASN A 146 -6.38 26.24 6.00
CA ASN A 146 -6.82 24.99 6.61
C ASN A 146 -6.27 23.72 5.92
N GLY A 147 -5.42 23.86 4.90
CA GLY A 147 -4.77 22.73 4.23
C GLY A 147 -4.04 21.83 5.22
N GLY A 148 -4.27 20.53 5.10
CA GLY A 148 -3.76 19.49 5.98
C GLY A 148 -2.83 18.51 5.26
N GLY A 149 -1.94 17.91 6.04
CA GLY A 149 -1.06 16.84 5.62
C GLY A 149 -1.47 15.50 6.21
N LEU A 150 -1.25 14.43 5.46
CA LEU A 150 -1.41 13.04 5.88
C LEU A 150 -0.03 12.40 5.93
N VAL A 151 0.29 11.67 7.01
CA VAL A 151 1.39 10.73 7.01
C VAL A 151 0.84 9.33 7.20
N VAL A 152 1.22 8.41 6.32
CA VAL A 152 0.89 6.98 6.47
C VAL A 152 2.12 6.27 7.03
N ALA A 153 1.99 5.78 8.25
CA ALA A 153 3.08 5.13 8.99
C ALA A 153 2.91 3.60 9.01
N SER A 154 4.04 2.88 9.05
CA SER A 154 4.07 1.41 9.07
C SER A 154 3.60 0.78 10.40
N SER A 155 3.72 1.49 11.52
CA SER A 155 3.36 0.97 12.85
C SER A 155 3.06 2.09 13.83
N VAL A 156 2.45 1.75 14.98
CA VAL A 156 2.18 2.72 16.05
C VAL A 156 3.47 3.36 16.57
N LYS A 157 4.54 2.56 16.74
CA LYS A 157 5.85 3.07 17.16
C LYS A 157 6.43 4.03 16.12
N HIS A 158 6.34 3.68 14.85
CA HIS A 158 6.78 4.54 13.76
C HIS A 158 5.98 5.86 13.70
N ALA A 159 4.65 5.81 13.88
CA ALA A 159 3.80 6.99 13.94
C ALA A 159 4.19 7.95 15.08
N GLN A 160 4.54 7.41 16.25
CA GLN A 160 5.04 8.21 17.37
C GLN A 160 6.39 8.87 17.06
N THR A 161 7.31 8.17 16.40
CA THR A 161 8.57 8.77 15.93
C THR A 161 8.33 9.90 14.94
N ILE A 162 7.47 9.68 13.94
CA ILE A 162 7.07 10.69 12.96
C ILE A 162 6.48 11.93 13.64
N GLN A 163 5.55 11.75 14.59
CA GLN A 163 4.94 12.86 15.33
C GLN A 163 5.98 13.67 16.11
N LYS A 164 6.97 13.00 16.72
CA LYS A 164 8.08 13.68 17.41
C LYS A 164 8.93 14.49 16.43
N ILE A 165 9.26 13.95 15.26
CA ILE A 165 10.01 14.70 14.22
C ILE A 165 9.21 15.93 13.76
N LEU A 166 7.93 15.75 13.44
CA LEU A 166 7.04 16.84 13.02
C LEU A 166 6.98 17.96 14.06
N SER A 167 6.79 17.62 15.33
CA SER A 167 6.67 18.61 16.41
C SER A 167 8.00 19.24 16.81
N GLN A 168 9.06 18.46 17.00
CA GLN A 168 10.34 18.93 17.54
C GLN A 168 11.23 19.58 16.48
N LYS A 169 11.31 18.99 15.27
CA LYS A 169 12.19 19.47 14.20
C LYS A 169 11.51 20.49 13.30
N TYR A 170 10.24 20.27 12.97
CA TYR A 170 9.50 21.10 12.00
C TYR A 170 8.46 22.03 12.64
N SER A 171 8.31 22.01 13.97
CA SER A 171 7.32 22.83 14.71
C SER A 171 5.90 22.69 14.14
N GLN A 172 5.53 21.49 13.70
CA GLN A 172 4.22 21.19 13.14
C GLN A 172 3.30 20.57 14.18
N SER A 173 2.04 20.99 14.17
CA SER A 173 0.97 20.31 14.92
C SER A 173 0.58 19.00 14.24
N ALA A 174 0.55 17.89 14.99
CA ALA A 174 0.29 16.56 14.45
C ALA A 174 -0.57 15.71 15.41
N SER A 175 -1.67 15.15 14.89
CA SER A 175 -2.53 14.18 15.59
C SER A 175 -2.21 12.76 15.12
N ILE A 176 -2.21 11.78 16.02
CA ILE A 176 -2.01 10.37 15.67
C ILE A 176 -3.35 9.66 15.67
N VAL A 177 -3.63 8.85 14.64
CA VAL A 177 -4.78 7.94 14.60
C VAL A 177 -4.31 6.53 14.30
N THR A 178 -4.70 5.58 15.13
CA THR A 178 -4.31 4.17 15.00
C THR A 178 -5.46 3.27 15.42
N TYR A 179 -5.42 2.01 14.98
CA TYR A 179 -6.37 0.95 15.36
C TYR A 179 -6.43 0.67 16.88
N ARG A 180 -5.49 1.20 17.67
CA ARG A 180 -5.47 1.03 19.13
C ARG A 180 -6.28 2.08 19.88
N HIS A 181 -6.79 3.11 19.21
CA HIS A 181 -7.69 4.06 19.85
C HIS A 181 -9.04 3.41 20.09
N GLU A 182 -9.69 3.75 21.20
CA GLU A 182 -11.04 3.29 21.51
C GLU A 182 -12.05 3.79 20.47
N ASP A 183 -11.89 5.04 20.00
CA ASP A 183 -12.68 5.63 18.93
C ASP A 183 -11.80 6.37 17.91
N PRO A 184 -11.27 5.65 16.89
CA PRO A 184 -10.48 6.25 15.82
C PRO A 184 -11.27 7.25 14.97
N LEU A 185 -12.59 7.08 14.84
CA LEU A 185 -13.43 7.97 14.02
C LEU A 185 -13.60 9.33 14.71
N ALA A 186 -13.78 9.35 16.03
CA ALA A 186 -13.81 10.60 16.79
C ALA A 186 -12.48 11.36 16.74
N GLU A 187 -11.34 10.67 16.72
CA GLU A 187 -10.03 11.31 16.50
C GLU A 187 -9.93 11.94 15.12
N ILE A 188 -10.38 11.23 14.08
CA ILE A 188 -10.39 11.78 12.72
C ILE A 188 -11.31 12.98 12.62
N GLU A 189 -12.49 12.93 13.24
CA GLU A 189 -13.43 14.05 13.24
C GLU A 189 -12.88 15.27 13.99
N ARG A 190 -12.23 15.04 15.15
CA ARG A 190 -11.49 16.10 15.86
C ARG A 190 -10.40 16.71 14.97
N TYR A 191 -9.63 15.89 14.27
CA TYR A 191 -8.64 16.40 13.32
C TYR A 191 -9.29 17.18 12.18
N ARG A 192 -10.41 16.69 11.62
CA ARG A 192 -11.15 17.33 10.53
C ARG A 192 -11.58 18.75 10.91
N GLN A 193 -12.05 18.94 12.15
CA GLN A 193 -12.52 20.23 12.68
C GLN A 193 -11.40 21.10 13.25
N SER A 194 -10.21 20.54 13.48
CA SER A 194 -9.06 21.27 14.04
C SER A 194 -8.29 22.09 13.00
N GLY A 195 -7.48 23.04 13.48
CA GLY A 195 -6.46 23.74 12.69
C GLY A 195 -5.13 22.97 12.56
N ALA A 196 -5.06 21.73 13.09
CA ALA A 196 -3.82 20.95 13.09
C ALA A 196 -3.30 20.72 11.67
N GLN A 197 -1.99 20.71 11.51
CA GLN A 197 -1.33 20.64 10.21
C GLN A 197 -1.27 19.21 9.69
N TRP A 198 -1.05 18.22 10.56
CA TRP A 198 -0.84 16.83 10.15
C TRP A 198 -1.72 15.84 10.91
N ILE A 199 -2.12 14.79 10.21
CA ILE A 199 -2.63 13.55 10.79
C ILE A 199 -1.68 12.40 10.41
N VAL A 200 -1.22 11.66 11.41
CA VAL A 200 -0.35 10.50 11.23
C VAL A 200 -1.18 9.25 11.47
N SER A 201 -1.37 8.43 10.44
CA SER A 201 -2.24 7.26 10.48
C SER A 201 -1.50 5.94 10.31
N VAL A 202 -1.95 4.93 11.04
CA VAL A 202 -1.53 3.54 10.89
C VAL A 202 -2.75 2.70 10.51
N GLY A 203 -2.91 2.38 9.22
CA GLY A 203 -3.97 1.50 8.72
C GLY A 203 -5.42 2.03 8.81
N MET A 204 -5.68 3.14 9.50
CA MET A 204 -7.06 3.61 9.75
C MET A 204 -7.63 4.55 8.68
N ILE A 205 -6.78 5.26 7.92
CA ILE A 205 -7.22 6.24 6.91
C ILE A 205 -7.34 5.62 5.50
N SER A 206 -7.11 4.32 5.34
CA SER A 206 -7.31 3.64 4.03
C SER A 206 -8.78 3.41 3.68
N GLU A 207 -9.69 3.40 4.67
CA GLU A 207 -11.12 3.07 4.47
C GLU A 207 -12.05 4.04 5.22
N GLY A 208 -13.20 4.35 4.63
CA GLY A 208 -14.37 4.92 5.33
C GLY A 208 -14.33 6.36 5.83
N THR A 209 -13.22 7.12 5.71
CA THR A 209 -13.18 8.50 6.25
C THR A 209 -12.82 9.57 5.21
N ASP A 210 -13.56 10.69 5.25
CA ASP A 210 -13.38 11.82 4.36
C ASP A 210 -12.75 13.02 5.01
N ILE A 211 -11.63 13.53 4.49
CA ILE A 211 -10.98 14.73 5.02
C ILE A 211 -10.55 15.60 3.83
N PRO A 212 -11.47 16.36 3.20
CA PRO A 212 -11.19 17.10 1.97
C PRO A 212 -10.09 18.17 2.10
N ARG A 213 -9.71 18.55 3.32
CA ARG A 213 -8.61 19.49 3.57
C ARG A 213 -7.22 18.86 3.41
N LEU A 214 -7.10 17.54 3.31
CA LEU A 214 -5.82 16.87 3.08
C LEU A 214 -5.33 17.14 1.65
N GLN A 215 -4.12 17.69 1.51
CA GLN A 215 -3.53 18.05 0.21
C GLN A 215 -2.10 17.53 0.03
N VAL A 216 -1.42 17.22 1.12
CA VAL A 216 -0.05 16.68 1.11
C VAL A 216 -0.06 15.33 1.80
N CYS A 217 0.55 14.32 1.21
CA CYS A 217 0.70 12.99 1.79
C CYS A 217 2.19 12.61 1.84
N CYS A 218 2.68 12.15 2.98
CA CYS A 218 3.95 11.44 3.11
C CYS A 218 3.67 9.95 3.32
N HIS A 219 3.97 9.13 2.32
CA HIS A 219 3.74 7.69 2.35
C HIS A 219 5.00 6.97 2.88
N MET A 220 4.94 6.50 4.12
CA MET A 220 6.01 5.76 4.81
C MET A 220 5.46 4.44 5.39
N SER A 221 4.67 3.73 4.58
CA SER A 221 4.09 2.44 4.92
C SER A 221 4.95 1.28 4.42
N SER A 222 4.93 0.16 5.13
CA SER A 222 5.52 -1.10 4.66
C SER A 222 4.60 -1.89 3.73
N VAL A 223 3.33 -1.48 3.58
CA VAL A 223 2.37 -2.13 2.69
C VAL A 223 2.67 -1.70 1.25
N LYS A 224 3.00 -2.67 0.38
CA LYS A 224 3.45 -2.43 -1.00
C LYS A 224 2.48 -3.00 -2.04
N THR A 225 1.18 -2.90 -1.79
CA THR A 225 0.14 -3.30 -2.76
C THR A 225 -0.37 -2.07 -3.51
N GLU A 226 -0.61 -2.21 -4.81
CA GLU A 226 -1.12 -1.13 -5.66
C GLU A 226 -2.50 -0.61 -5.20
N LEU A 227 -3.35 -1.52 -4.71
CA LEU A 227 -4.64 -1.22 -4.09
C LEU A 227 -4.49 -0.20 -2.94
N TYR A 228 -3.66 -0.54 -1.95
CA TYR A 228 -3.40 0.32 -0.80
C TYR A 228 -2.81 1.68 -1.22
N PHE A 229 -1.88 1.68 -2.17
CA PHE A 229 -1.29 2.93 -2.68
C PHE A 229 -2.34 3.85 -3.30
N ARG A 230 -3.22 3.32 -4.16
CA ARG A 230 -4.33 4.08 -4.75
C ARG A 230 -5.35 4.55 -3.72
N GLN A 231 -5.69 3.72 -2.73
CA GLN A 231 -6.57 4.11 -1.63
C GLN A 231 -6.00 5.29 -0.84
N VAL A 232 -4.70 5.27 -0.51
CA VAL A 232 -4.02 6.38 0.18
C VAL A 232 -4.01 7.62 -0.70
N LEU A 233 -3.66 7.49 -1.98
CA LEU A 233 -3.67 8.62 -2.91
C LEU A 233 -5.06 9.26 -2.98
N GLY A 234 -6.12 8.48 -3.10
CA GLY A 234 -7.51 8.96 -3.15
C GLY A 234 -7.90 9.86 -1.98
N ARG A 235 -7.26 9.71 -0.80
CA ARG A 235 -7.55 10.55 0.38
C ARG A 235 -7.14 12.01 0.21
N ILE A 236 -6.17 12.30 -0.68
CA ILE A 236 -5.73 13.66 -0.96
C ILE A 236 -6.30 14.24 -2.26
N LEU A 237 -7.03 13.43 -3.05
CA LEU A 237 -7.59 13.89 -4.34
C LEU A 237 -8.92 14.59 -4.21
N ARG A 238 -9.59 14.53 -3.05
CA ARG A 238 -10.92 15.13 -2.89
C ARG A 238 -10.84 16.66 -2.94
N VAL A 239 -11.65 17.27 -3.78
CA VAL A 239 -11.74 18.74 -3.83
C VAL A 239 -12.46 19.29 -2.60
N ASN A 240 -12.17 20.54 -2.27
CA ASN A 240 -12.89 21.29 -1.25
C ASN A 240 -13.30 22.66 -1.83
N SER A 241 -13.96 23.52 -1.04
CA SER A 241 -14.33 24.87 -1.48
C SER A 241 -13.16 25.86 -1.57
N GLY A 242 -11.92 25.41 -1.37
CA GLY A 242 -10.72 26.23 -1.44
C GLY A 242 -10.32 26.59 -2.87
N ILE A 243 -9.51 27.63 -3.01
CA ILE A 243 -8.98 28.07 -4.31
C ILE A 243 -7.87 27.10 -4.78
N ASN A 244 -7.03 26.65 -3.85
CA ASN A 244 -5.92 25.76 -4.18
C ASN A 244 -6.37 24.30 -4.14
N GLN A 245 -6.34 23.66 -5.31
CA GLN A 245 -6.72 22.25 -5.50
C GLN A 245 -5.53 21.36 -5.84
N GLN A 246 -4.35 21.65 -5.29
CA GLN A 246 -3.18 20.80 -5.47
C GLN A 246 -3.25 19.57 -4.56
N ALA A 247 -2.77 18.43 -5.08
CA ALA A 247 -2.56 17.19 -4.34
C ALA A 247 -1.13 16.70 -4.57
N TRP A 248 -0.38 16.47 -3.48
CA TRP A 248 1.01 16.03 -3.52
C TRP A 248 1.23 14.79 -2.67
N LEU A 249 1.78 13.72 -3.25
CA LEU A 249 2.19 12.52 -2.54
C LEU A 249 3.71 12.38 -2.61
N TYR A 250 4.35 12.27 -1.45
CA TYR A 250 5.79 12.05 -1.29
C TYR A 250 6.03 10.61 -0.83
N THR A 251 6.90 9.89 -1.52
CA THR A 251 7.30 8.52 -1.16
C THR A 251 8.74 8.25 -1.56
N PHE A 252 9.35 7.19 -1.04
CA PHE A 252 10.67 6.74 -1.49
C PHE A 252 10.60 5.97 -2.81
N ALA A 253 11.65 6.10 -3.62
CA ALA A 253 11.83 5.47 -4.93
C ALA A 253 12.23 3.99 -4.79
N GLU A 254 11.27 3.18 -4.36
CA GLU A 254 11.36 1.72 -4.36
C GLU A 254 10.59 1.14 -5.55
N GLN A 255 10.99 -0.05 -6.04
CA GLN A 255 10.49 -0.66 -7.28
C GLN A 255 8.97 -0.59 -7.43
N ASN A 256 8.22 -1.11 -6.47
CA ASN A 256 6.76 -1.20 -6.56
C ASN A 256 6.13 0.19 -6.55
N LEU A 257 6.64 1.11 -5.71
CA LEU A 257 6.09 2.46 -5.60
C LEU A 257 6.38 3.32 -6.83
N ILE A 258 7.53 3.12 -7.48
CA ILE A 258 7.83 3.72 -8.78
C ILE A 258 6.80 3.25 -9.80
N GLU A 259 6.62 1.94 -9.91
CA GLU A 259 5.68 1.33 -10.85
C GLU A 259 4.24 1.78 -10.65
N PHE A 260 3.74 1.81 -9.41
CA PHE A 260 2.39 2.29 -9.11
C PHE A 260 2.21 3.76 -9.46
N SER A 261 3.26 4.57 -9.28
CA SER A 261 3.23 6.00 -9.61
C SER A 261 3.22 6.23 -11.13
N GLU A 262 3.92 5.40 -11.90
CA GLU A 262 3.95 5.46 -13.37
C GLU A 262 2.64 4.94 -14.00
N ARG A 263 1.99 3.95 -13.36
CA ARG A 263 0.72 3.38 -13.82
C ARG A 263 -0.52 4.10 -13.32
N ILE A 264 -0.40 5.23 -12.61
CA ILE A 264 -1.57 5.86 -11.97
C ILE A 264 -2.64 6.32 -12.97
N GLU A 265 -2.25 6.58 -14.21
CA GLU A 265 -3.15 6.95 -15.31
C GLU A 265 -3.92 5.75 -15.89
N GLN A 266 -3.53 4.52 -15.56
CA GLN A 266 -4.27 3.31 -15.89
C GLN A 266 -5.34 3.08 -14.83
N ASP A 267 -6.62 3.17 -15.16
CA ASP A 267 -7.67 3.02 -14.15
C ASP A 267 -7.76 1.59 -13.59
N ILE A 268 -7.55 0.56 -14.43
CA ILE A 268 -7.48 -0.86 -14.04
C ILE A 268 -6.10 -1.40 -14.45
N PRO A 269 -5.22 -1.76 -13.51
CA PRO A 269 -3.88 -2.25 -13.83
C PRO A 269 -3.90 -3.67 -14.41
N ASP A 270 -3.11 -3.89 -15.47
CA ASP A 270 -2.90 -5.22 -16.09
C ASP A 270 -2.24 -6.24 -15.15
N SER A 271 -1.64 -5.79 -14.05
CA SER A 271 -1.05 -6.67 -13.02
C SER A 271 -2.09 -7.36 -12.15
N CYS A 272 -3.35 -6.93 -12.21
CA CYS A 272 -4.41 -7.35 -11.29
C CYS A 272 -5.47 -8.25 -11.97
N MET A 273 -5.04 -8.93 -13.03
CA MET A 273 -5.87 -9.80 -13.87
C MET A 273 -6.24 -11.08 -13.13
N PHE A 274 -7.45 -11.56 -13.35
CA PHE A 274 -7.89 -12.83 -12.78
C PHE A 274 -7.14 -13.98 -13.45
N ALA A 275 -6.40 -14.76 -12.67
CA ALA A 275 -5.87 -16.04 -13.12
C ALA A 275 -6.95 -17.11 -12.90
N LYS A 276 -7.57 -17.60 -13.98
CA LYS A 276 -8.41 -18.81 -13.91
C LYS A 276 -7.61 -19.93 -13.25
N ILE A 277 -8.05 -20.36 -12.06
CA ILE A 277 -7.43 -21.41 -11.23
C ILE A 277 -7.25 -22.72 -12.02
N GLU A 278 -8.06 -22.96 -13.05
CA GLU A 278 -7.97 -24.13 -13.93
C GLU A 278 -6.60 -24.29 -14.64
N LYS A 279 -5.91 -23.19 -14.96
CA LYS A 279 -4.58 -23.25 -15.62
C LYS A 279 -3.41 -23.57 -14.68
N LEU A 280 -3.57 -23.40 -13.36
CA LEU A 280 -2.53 -23.76 -12.39
C LEU A 280 -2.46 -25.28 -12.19
N ILE A 281 -3.60 -25.98 -12.30
CA ILE A 281 -3.67 -27.44 -12.15
C ILE A 281 -3.11 -28.16 -13.39
N GLU A 282 -3.29 -27.59 -14.59
CA GLU A 282 -2.68 -28.14 -15.81
C GLU A 282 -1.14 -28.04 -15.78
N PHE A 283 -0.59 -26.94 -15.25
CA PHE A 283 0.86 -26.74 -15.16
C PHE A 283 1.53 -27.69 -14.14
N GLU A 284 0.87 -27.98 -13.02
CA GLU A 284 1.35 -28.98 -12.05
C GLU A 284 1.19 -30.43 -12.57
N SER A 285 0.16 -30.72 -13.36
CA SER A 285 -0.04 -32.06 -13.92
C SER A 285 0.91 -32.39 -15.07
N GLU A 286 1.41 -31.41 -15.83
CA GLU A 286 2.42 -31.65 -16.87
C GLU A 286 3.83 -31.77 -16.30
N SER A 287 4.15 -31.04 -15.23
CA SER A 287 5.48 -31.09 -14.59
C SER A 287 5.73 -32.36 -13.77
N GLN A 288 4.68 -33.13 -13.43
CA GLN A 288 4.81 -34.45 -12.79
C GLN A 288 4.83 -35.65 -13.76
N ARG A 289 4.59 -35.46 -15.06
CA ARG A 289 4.56 -36.57 -16.04
C ARG A 289 5.89 -36.88 -16.74
N THR A 290 6.94 -36.09 -16.49
CA THR A 290 8.21 -36.21 -17.23
C THR A 290 9.36 -36.91 -16.49
N CYS A 291 9.09 -37.67 -15.42
CA CYS A 291 10.14 -38.49 -14.79
C CYS A 291 9.62 -39.83 -14.25
N LEU A 292 9.06 -40.67 -15.12
CA LEU A 292 8.85 -42.10 -14.85
C LEU A 292 9.11 -42.94 -16.11
N THR A 293 10.39 -43.10 -16.47
CA THR A 293 10.86 -44.26 -17.21
C THR A 293 12.06 -44.83 -16.45
N GLY A 294 11.77 -45.81 -15.59
CA GLY A 294 12.78 -46.54 -14.84
C GLY A 294 13.50 -47.57 -15.70
N HIS A 295 14.79 -47.77 -15.40
CA HIS A 295 15.33 -49.09 -15.05
C HIS A 295 16.73 -48.95 -14.44
N GLY A 296 17.00 -49.59 -13.29
CA GLY A 296 18.38 -49.86 -12.84
C GLY A 296 18.72 -49.79 -11.34
N LEU A 297 18.16 -50.73 -10.55
CA LEU A 297 18.75 -51.49 -9.41
C LEU A 297 19.61 -50.80 -8.30
N LEU A 298 19.09 -50.89 -7.06
CA LEU A 298 19.70 -51.24 -5.76
C LEU A 298 20.98 -50.46 -5.33
N GLU A 299 21.06 -49.77 -4.18
CA GLU A 299 20.98 -50.28 -2.80
C GLU A 299 21.08 -49.13 -1.76
N GLU A 300 20.38 -49.30 -0.63
CA GLU A 300 20.45 -48.73 0.73
C GLU A 300 21.07 -47.34 1.03
N ARG A 301 20.30 -46.47 1.73
CA ARG A 301 20.46 -46.21 3.19
C ARG A 301 19.46 -45.20 3.79
N ALA A 302 18.82 -45.66 4.86
CA ALA A 302 18.36 -45.00 6.10
C ALA A 302 17.34 -43.83 6.05
N GLU A 303 16.12 -44.15 6.48
CA GLU A 303 15.08 -43.25 6.99
C GLU A 303 15.50 -42.53 8.29
N VAL A 304 15.20 -41.24 8.40
CA VAL A 304 14.89 -40.60 9.69
C VAL A 304 13.62 -39.76 9.52
N ASN A 305 12.53 -40.29 10.05
CA ASN A 305 11.24 -39.63 10.23
C ASN A 305 11.33 -38.59 11.35
N SER A 306 10.82 -37.37 11.14
CA SER A 306 10.30 -36.57 12.27
C SER A 306 8.99 -35.87 11.89
N LYS A 307 7.93 -36.35 12.55
CA LYS A 307 6.54 -35.90 12.52
C LYS A 307 6.42 -34.50 13.14
N LEU A 308 5.81 -33.57 12.42
CA LEU A 308 5.29 -32.31 12.96
C LEU A 308 3.96 -32.58 13.68
N VAL A 309 3.91 -32.32 14.99
CA VAL A 309 2.69 -32.35 15.81
C VAL A 309 2.42 -30.93 16.30
N TRP A 310 1.23 -30.42 15.95
CA TRP A 310 0.70 -29.17 16.48
C TRP A 310 -0.03 -29.45 17.80
N SER A 311 0.26 -28.68 18.85
CA SER A 311 -0.65 -28.54 19.98
C SER A 311 -0.60 -27.13 20.55
N SER A 312 -1.81 -26.63 20.79
CA SER A 312 -2.18 -25.33 21.35
C SER A 312 -2.25 -25.38 22.88
N ALA A 313 -1.74 -24.35 23.56
CA ALA A 313 -2.40 -23.57 24.64
C ALA A 313 -1.39 -22.95 25.65
N ILE A 314 -1.35 -21.60 25.66
CA ILE A 314 -1.35 -20.66 26.80
C ILE A 314 -0.66 -21.08 28.12
N SER A 315 0.47 -20.44 28.48
CA SER A 315 0.57 -19.37 29.50
C SER A 315 2.00 -19.15 30.07
N THR A 316 2.27 -17.88 30.34
CA THR A 316 3.18 -17.29 31.36
C THR A 316 4.71 -17.27 31.15
N GLU A 317 5.19 -16.03 30.95
CA GLU A 317 6.46 -15.40 31.34
C GLU A 317 7.70 -16.27 31.61
N LEU A 318 8.79 -16.00 30.88
CA LEU A 318 10.01 -15.45 31.49
C LEU A 318 10.95 -14.85 30.43
N ASN A 319 11.68 -13.82 30.86
CA ASN A 319 12.70 -13.08 30.15
C ASN A 319 13.73 -13.94 29.39
N SER A 320 14.00 -13.56 28.14
CA SER A 320 15.37 -13.59 27.62
C SER A 320 15.54 -12.51 26.55
N ALA A 321 16.43 -11.56 26.84
CA ALA A 321 16.96 -10.61 25.88
C ALA A 321 17.59 -11.36 24.70
N GLY A 322 16.85 -11.40 23.59
CA GLY A 322 17.33 -11.89 22.30
C GLY A 322 17.86 -10.72 21.49
N SER A 323 19.18 -10.60 21.49
CA SER A 323 19.99 -9.73 20.63
C SER A 323 19.49 -9.70 19.18
N LEU A 324 19.10 -8.51 18.70
CA LEU A 324 19.09 -8.14 17.29
C LEU A 324 20.57 -8.01 16.84
N SER A 325 21.23 -9.13 16.57
CA SER A 325 22.60 -9.12 16.05
C SER A 325 22.60 -9.12 14.52
N ALA A 326 23.27 -8.10 13.97
CA ALA A 326 23.73 -7.93 12.59
C ALA A 326 22.67 -7.58 11.53
N LEU A 327 22.00 -6.43 11.68
CA LEU A 327 21.62 -5.65 10.50
C LEU A 327 22.71 -4.62 10.25
N GLY A 328 23.23 -4.58 9.03
CA GLY A 328 24.22 -3.60 8.63
C GLY A 328 23.73 -2.16 8.79
N ASP A 329 24.62 -1.26 9.20
CA ASP A 329 24.30 0.16 9.34
C ASP A 329 24.07 0.77 7.95
N LEU A 330 22.88 1.34 7.75
CA LEU A 330 22.47 2.05 6.53
C LEU A 330 22.75 3.54 6.71
N GLN A 331 23.67 4.09 5.92
CA GLN A 331 23.93 5.52 5.83
C GLN A 331 23.41 6.07 4.50
N LEU A 332 22.65 7.16 4.58
CA LEU A 332 22.09 7.85 3.43
C LEU A 332 23.02 8.98 2.99
N GLY A 333 23.26 9.08 1.68
CA GLY A 333 24.02 10.14 1.04
C GLY A 333 23.13 11.30 0.57
N ALA A 334 23.31 11.74 -0.67
CA ALA A 334 22.60 12.88 -1.25
C ALA A 334 21.21 12.49 -1.76
N PHE A 335 20.17 13.13 -1.24
CA PHE A 335 18.80 12.87 -1.73
C PHE A 335 18.49 13.58 -3.05
N LYS A 336 17.81 12.87 -3.96
CA LYS A 336 17.26 13.40 -5.21
C LYS A 336 15.75 13.16 -5.30
N GLN A 337 15.09 13.91 -6.17
CA GLN A 337 13.64 13.87 -6.35
C GLN A 337 13.28 13.70 -7.82
N ARG A 338 12.36 12.79 -8.12
CA ARG A 338 11.67 12.69 -9.42
C ARG A 338 10.20 13.02 -9.22
N VAL A 339 9.68 13.96 -9.99
CA VAL A 339 8.27 14.37 -9.93
C VAL A 339 7.52 13.79 -11.12
N ILE A 340 6.43 13.07 -10.85
CA ILE A 340 5.47 12.58 -11.82
C ILE A 340 4.21 13.43 -11.67
N SER A 341 3.83 14.15 -12.72
CA SER A 341 2.56 14.86 -12.79
C SER A 341 1.61 14.04 -13.64
N ALA A 342 0.53 13.53 -13.06
CA ALA A 342 -0.42 12.68 -13.76
C ALA A 342 -1.54 13.50 -14.40
N PHE A 343 -2.07 12.99 -15.51
CA PHE A 343 -3.17 13.56 -16.28
C PHE A 343 -2.88 14.98 -16.77
N LEU A 344 -1.62 15.25 -17.15
CA LEU A 344 -1.28 16.49 -17.85
C LEU A 344 -2.08 16.51 -19.16
N ALA A 345 -2.92 17.54 -19.34
CA ALA A 345 -3.61 17.75 -20.58
C ALA A 345 -2.57 17.88 -21.70
N THR A 346 -2.56 16.94 -22.65
CA THR A 346 -1.98 17.17 -23.97
C THR A 346 -2.73 18.36 -24.55
N SER A 347 -2.03 19.50 -24.60
CA SER A 347 -2.57 20.76 -25.12
C SER A 347 -2.81 20.69 -26.61
#